data_AF-A0A5K0VG55-F1
#
_entry.id   AF-A0A5K0VG55-F1
#
_cell.length_a   1.000
_cell.length_b   1.000
_cell.length_c   1.000
_cell.angle_alpha   90.00
_cell.angle_beta   90.00
_cell.angle_gamma   90.00
#
_symmetry.space_group_name_H-M   'P 1'
#
loop_
_entity.id
_entity.type
_entity.pdbx_description
1 polymer ?
#
loop_
_entity_poly.entity_id
_entity_poly.type
_entity_poly.pdbx_seq_one_letter_code
_entity_poly.pdbx_strand_id
1 'polypeptide(L)' 'MAIFRLFVTSILLLLGCMSIGEASYASYKDPRKPLNVRIRDLMSRMTLAEKIGQMAQIDRVLSTPDVVKSYFI' A
#
# COMPACT_ATOMS: atom_id res chain seq x y z
N MET A 1 9.59 43.22 19.03
CA MET A 1 9.81 41.89 19.63
C MET A 1 8.70 40.87 19.32
N ALA A 2 7.41 41.17 19.55
CA ALA A 2 6.31 40.20 19.41
C ALA A 2 6.05 39.71 17.97
N ILE A 3 6.09 40.62 16.98
CA ILE A 3 5.88 40.30 15.56
C ILE A 3 6.96 39.35 15.03
N PHE A 4 8.22 39.56 15.45
CA PHE A 4 9.34 38.69 15.10
C PHE A 4 9.16 37.28 15.69
N ARG A 5 8.70 37.18 16.94
CA ARG A 5 8.36 35.89 17.57
C ARG A 5 7.24 35.16 16.84
N LEU A 6 6.16 35.86 16.44
CA LEU A 6 5.05 35.28 15.69
C LEU A 6 5.49 34.76 14.31
N PHE A 7 6.38 35.48 13.63
CA PHE A 7 6.96 35.04 12.36
C PHE A 7 7.80 33.78 12.53
N VAL A 8 8.68 33.75 13.55
CA VAL A 8 9.54 32.59 13.82
C VAL A 8 8.70 31.36 14.19
N THR A 9 7.65 31.51 15.00
CA THR A 9 6.75 30.39 15.34
C THR A 9 5.95 29.90 14.14
N SER A 10 5.54 30.79 13.23
CA SER A 10 4.83 30.42 12.00
C SER A 10 5.74 29.65 11.03
N ILE A 11 6.98 30.09 10.87
CA ILE A 11 7.99 29.40 10.06
C ILE A 11 8.32 28.02 10.65
N LEU A 12 8.43 27.90 11.98
CA LEU A 12 8.68 26.63 12.65
C LEU A 12 7.52 25.63 12.47
N LEU A 13 6.27 26.12 12.49
CA LEU A 13 5.07 25.32 12.24
C LEU A 13 5.01 24.83 10.79
N LEU A 14 5.36 25.69 9.83
CA LEU A 14 5.42 25.35 8.40
C LEU A 14 6.52 24.33 8.08
N LEU A 15 7.68 24.42 8.72
CA LEU A 15 8.79 23.46 8.57
C LEU A 15 8.45 22.07 9.16
N GLY A 16 7.62 22.01 10.21
CA GLY A 16 7.19 20.75 10.83
C GLY A 16 6.20 19.93 10.00
N CYS A 17 5.51 20.53 9.03
CA CYS A 17 4.51 19.86 8.20
C CYS A 17 5.07 19.13 6.96
N MET A 18 6.38 19.19 6.69
CA MET A 18 7.00 18.51 5.54
C MET A 18 7.44 17.06 5.82
N SER A 19 6.86 16.39 6.82
CA SER A 19 6.98 14.94 6.95
C SER A 19 5.99 14.26 6.02
N ILE A 20 6.24 14.34 4.70
CA ILE A 20 5.60 13.44 3.74
C ILE A 20 6.19 12.06 4.02
N GLY A 21 5.51 11.29 4.88
CA GLY A 21 5.80 9.88 5.03
C GLY A 21 5.73 9.23 3.66
N GLU A 22 6.78 8.54 3.24
CA GLU A 22 6.77 7.69 2.06
C GLU A 22 5.80 6.52 2.31
N ALA A 23 4.50 6.79 2.19
CA ALA A 23 3.54 5.74 1.97
C ALA A 23 3.93 5.13 0.62
N SER A 24 4.57 3.96 0.64
CA SER A 24 4.96 3.22 -0.56
C SER A 24 3.74 3.12 -1.47
N TYR A 25 3.73 3.95 -2.51
CA TYR A 25 2.58 4.10 -3.38
C TYR A 25 2.37 2.78 -4.13
N ALA A 26 1.33 2.05 -3.75
CA ALA A 26 0.99 0.75 -4.34
C ALA A 26 0.33 0.97 -5.71
N SER A 27 1.15 1.06 -6.75
CA SER A 27 0.73 1.32 -8.13
C SER A 27 -0.27 0.27 -8.63
N TYR A 28 -0.23 -0.97 -8.13
CA TYR A 28 -1.19 -2.00 -8.49
C TYR A 28 -2.65 -1.68 -8.08
N LYS A 29 -2.84 -0.84 -7.05
CA LYS A 29 -4.16 -0.39 -6.59
C LYS A 29 -4.72 0.78 -7.41
N ASP A 30 -3.90 1.49 -8.18
CA ASP A 30 -4.36 2.62 -8.99
C ASP A 30 -5.01 2.13 -10.30
N PRO A 31 -6.33 2.31 -10.49
CA PRO A 31 -7.01 1.89 -11.71
C PRO A 31 -6.61 2.73 -12.95
N ARG A 32 -6.00 3.90 -12.76
CA ARG A 32 -5.55 4.79 -13.85
C ARG A 32 -4.24 4.34 -14.48
N LYS A 33 -3.48 3.45 -13.82
CA LYS A 33 -2.20 2.95 -14.35
C LYS A 33 -2.42 1.86 -15.41
N PRO A 34 -1.54 1.77 -16.41
CA PRO A 34 -1.58 0.68 -17.37
C PRO A 34 -1.53 -0.68 -16.68
N LEU A 35 -2.27 -1.66 -17.23
CA LEU A 35 -2.39 -2.99 -16.64
C LEU A 35 -1.04 -3.65 -16.35
N ASN A 36 -0.09 -3.58 -17.30
CA ASN A 36 1.24 -4.16 -17.15
C ASN A 36 2.04 -3.56 -15.99
N VAL A 37 1.83 -2.28 -15.68
CA VAL A 37 2.47 -1.62 -14.53
C VAL A 37 1.89 -2.17 -13.23
N ARG A 38 0.57 -2.33 -13.17
CA ARG A 38 -0.15 -2.88 -12.01
C ARG A 38 0.24 -4.33 -11.75
N ILE A 39 0.29 -5.16 -12.78
CA ILE A 39 0.71 -6.57 -12.68
C ILE A 39 2.14 -6.66 -12.17
N ARG A 40 3.08 -5.89 -12.74
CA ARG A 40 4.49 -5.94 -12.31
C ARG A 40 4.68 -5.51 -10.86
N ASP A 41 4.02 -4.43 -10.44
CA ASP A 41 4.08 -3.95 -9.04
C ASP A 41 3.43 -4.94 -8.06
N LEU A 42 2.34 -5.60 -8.44
CA LEU A 42 1.73 -6.65 -7.62
C LEU A 42 2.67 -7.86 -7.50
N MET A 43 3.15 -8.38 -8.63
CA MET A 43 4.01 -9.57 -8.69
C MET A 43 5.35 -9.38 -7.97
N SER A 44 5.89 -8.16 -7.90
CA SER A 44 7.11 -7.86 -7.16
C SER A 44 6.90 -7.82 -5.65
N ARG A 45 5.67 -7.65 -5.17
CA ARG A 45 5.32 -7.58 -3.74
C ARG A 45 4.83 -8.92 -3.18
N MET A 46 4.40 -9.84 -4.03
CA MET A 46 3.92 -11.15 -3.63
C MET A 46 5.04 -12.14 -3.29
N THR A 47 4.85 -12.85 -2.20
CA THR A 47 5.60 -14.04 -1.80
C THR A 47 5.31 -15.22 -2.73
N LEU A 48 6.13 -16.27 -2.66
CA LEU A 48 5.90 -17.50 -3.41
C LEU A 48 4.57 -18.17 -3.01
N ALA A 49 4.23 -18.16 -1.71
CA ALA A 49 2.99 -18.74 -1.20
C ALA A 49 1.76 -18.02 -1.77
N GLU A 50 1.76 -16.68 -1.79
CA GLU A 50 0.68 -15.90 -2.39
C GLU A 50 0.54 -16.17 -3.89
N LYS A 51 1.66 -16.33 -4.62
CA LYS A 51 1.62 -16.67 -6.04
C LYS A 51 1.01 -18.04 -6.28
N ILE A 52 1.37 -19.03 -5.47
CA ILE A 52 0.80 -20.38 -5.53
C ILE A 52 -0.69 -20.34 -5.17
N GLY A 53 -1.09 -19.59 -4.14
CA GLY A 53 -2.47 -19.41 -3.73
C GLY A 53 -3.35 -18.88 -4.87
N GLN A 54 -2.89 -17.86 -5.60
CA GLN A 54 -3.61 -17.33 -6.76
C GLN A 54 -3.76 -18.31 -7.94
N MET A 55 -2.92 -19.36 -8.00
CA MET A 55 -3.01 -20.43 -9.02
C MET A 55 -3.79 -21.65 -8.52
N ALA A 56 -4.08 -21.72 -7.23
CA ALA A 56 -4.78 -22.85 -6.62
C ALA A 56 -6.29 -22.72 -6.80
N GLN A 57 -6.93 -23.82 -7.18
CA GLN A 57 -8.38 -23.92 -7.23
C GLN A 57 -8.83 -24.98 -6.22
N ILE A 58 -9.71 -24.60 -5.30
CA ILE A 58 -10.25 -25.50 -4.28
C ILE A 58 -11.74 -25.74 -4.48
N ASP A 59 -12.21 -26.88 -3.97
CA ASP A 59 -13.64 -27.17 -3.91
C ASP A 59 -14.33 -26.18 -2.95
N ARG A 60 -15.52 -25.68 -3.35
CA ARG A 60 -16.35 -24.78 -2.56
C ARG A 60 -16.68 -25.37 -1.19
N VAL A 61 -16.82 -26.70 -1.08
CA VAL A 61 -17.10 -27.37 0.20
C VAL A 61 -15.99 -27.14 1.23
N LEU A 62 -14.75 -26.94 0.76
CA LEU A 62 -13.57 -26.69 1.60
C LEU A 62 -13.21 -25.19 1.73
N SER A 63 -13.88 -24.32 0.97
CA SER A 63 -13.61 -22.89 0.88
C SER A 63 -14.21 -22.08 2.03
N THR A 64 -13.81 -22.39 3.27
CA THR A 64 -14.17 -21.54 4.41
C THR A 64 -13.40 -20.21 4.36
N PRO A 65 -13.92 -19.12 4.95
CA PRO A 65 -13.21 -17.83 4.97
C PRO A 65 -11.80 -17.91 5.58
N ASP A 66 -11.64 -18.78 6.57
CA ASP A 66 -10.34 -19.02 7.21
C ASP A 66 -9.36 -19.71 6.25
N VAL A 67 -9.80 -20.73 5.50
CA VAL A 67 -8.96 -21.43 4.52
C VAL A 67 -8.52 -20.48 3.40
N VAL A 68 -9.46 -19.72 2.83
CA VAL A 68 -9.20 -18.70 1.80
C VAL A 68 -8.13 -17.70 2.29
N LYS A 69 -8.30 -17.18 3.50
CA LYS A 69 -7.35 -16.20 4.08
C LYS A 69 -5.99 -16.81 4.42
N SER A 70 -5.96 -18.01 5.00
CA SER A 70 -4.72 -18.65 5.46
C SER A 70 -3.83 -19.13 4.32
N TYR A 71 -4.41 -19.48 3.17
CA TYR A 71 -3.68 -20.04 2.04
C TYR A 71 -3.63 -19.11 0.81
N PHE A 72 -4.17 -17.90 0.91
CA PHE A 72 -4.20 -16.91 -0.18
C PHE A 72 -4.93 -17.39 -1.45
N ILE A 73 -5.98 -18.19 -1.24
CA ILE A 73 -6.84 -18.80 -2.27
C ILE A 73 -8.08 -17.95 -2.47
#